data_AF-A0A524HZG5-F1
#
_entry.id   AF-A0A524HZG5-F1
#
_cell.length_a   1.000
_cell.length_b   1.000
_cell.length_c   1.000
_cell.angle_alpha   90.00
_cell.angle_beta   90.00
_cell.angle_gamma   90.00
#
_symmetry.space_group_name_H-M   'P 1'
#
loop_
_entity.id
_entity.type
_entity.pdbx_description
1 polymer ?
#
loop_
_entity_poly.entity_id
_entity_poly.type
_entity_poly.pdbx_seq_one_letter_code
_entity_poly.pdbx_strand_id
1 'polypeptide(L)'
;MTKKAAPKKKKKPLPKDLEINRRREWRFDFPLEAFVEGSLADGNKFKEETRLENISSGGAYFSLDSGVVVGSKLNLYIELPEKLADGKRLKLRIGGITVRLEKPDKKSKHQNVAVRFSDDLFKVVPAKKTPKKQ
;
A
#
# COMPACT_ATOMS: atom_id res chain seq x y z
N MET A 1 7.11 0.64 57.15
CA MET A 1 8.38 0.94 56.44
C MET A 1 8.12 0.86 54.93
N THR A 2 7.76 1.98 54.31
CA THR A 2 7.40 2.08 52.88
C THR A 2 8.66 2.17 52.01
N LYS A 3 8.93 1.16 51.17
CA LYS A 3 10.03 1.18 50.19
C LYS A 3 9.73 2.18 49.07
N LYS A 4 10.51 3.27 49.00
CA LYS A 4 10.49 4.23 47.89
C LYS A 4 11.03 3.56 46.61
N ALA A 5 10.27 3.69 45.52
CA ALA A 5 10.66 3.22 44.19
C ALA A 5 11.85 4.02 43.62
N ALA A 6 12.76 3.32 42.94
CA ALA A 6 13.96 3.89 42.34
C ALA A 6 13.63 4.86 41.17
N PRO A 7 14.44 5.91 40.96
CA PRO A 7 14.18 6.93 39.95
C PRO A 7 14.39 6.38 38.53
N LYS A 8 13.40 6.55 37.66
CA LYS A 8 13.48 6.21 36.22
C LYS A 8 14.57 7.08 35.56
N LYS A 9 15.61 6.43 35.01
CA LYS A 9 16.65 7.06 34.17
C LYS A 9 15.97 7.79 32.99
N LYS A 10 16.10 9.12 32.93
CA LYS A 10 15.69 9.93 31.78
C LYS A 10 16.56 9.55 30.58
N LYS A 11 15.94 9.05 29.50
CA LYS A 11 16.63 8.77 28.22
C LYS A 11 17.20 10.09 27.69
N LYS A 12 18.50 10.12 27.36
CA LYS A 12 19.15 11.27 26.73
C LYS A 12 18.42 11.61 25.42
N PRO A 13 18.16 12.91 25.11
CA PRO A 13 17.57 13.29 23.85
C PRO A 13 18.53 12.95 22.71
N LEU A 14 18.02 12.29 21.67
CA LEU A 14 18.80 11.97 20.47
C LEU A 14 19.13 13.27 19.69
N PRO A 15 20.29 13.35 19.04
CA PRO A 15 20.66 14.47 18.16
C PRO A 15 19.57 14.73 17.11
N LYS A 16 19.27 16.01 16.84
CA LYS A 16 18.22 16.43 15.89
C LYS A 16 18.50 16.00 14.44
N ASP A 17 19.76 15.72 14.12
CA ASP A 17 20.22 15.35 12.77
C ASP A 17 20.20 13.83 12.51
N LEU A 18 19.82 13.02 13.49
CA LEU A 18 19.57 11.60 13.29
C LEU A 18 18.09 11.38 12.94
N GLU A 19 17.77 11.43 11.65
CA GLU A 19 16.51 10.86 11.16
C GLU A 19 16.50 9.36 11.48
N ILE A 20 15.81 8.97 12.55
CA ILE A 20 15.59 7.57 12.88
C ILE A 20 14.67 6.99 11.81
N ASN A 21 15.25 6.28 10.85
CA ASN A 21 14.50 5.48 9.91
C ASN A 21 13.78 4.35 10.69
N ARG A 22 12.49 4.54 10.96
CA ARG A 22 11.64 3.57 11.68
C ARG A 22 11.13 2.44 10.77
N ARG A 23 11.54 2.40 9.50
CA ARG A 23 11.12 1.35 8.57
C ARG A 23 11.79 0.05 8.96
N ARG A 24 11.00 -1.02 8.99
CA ARG A 24 11.49 -2.37 9.29
C ARG A 24 12.13 -3.04 8.07
N GLU A 25 11.85 -2.53 6.88
CA GLU A 25 12.23 -3.11 5.59
C GLU A 25 12.57 -2.03 4.57
N TRP A 26 13.34 -2.41 3.56
CA TRP A 26 13.62 -1.58 2.38
C TRP A 26 12.36 -1.45 1.52
N ARG A 27 12.25 -0.30 0.84
CA ARG A 27 11.21 -0.04 -0.16
C ARG A 27 11.92 0.11 -1.50
N PHE A 28 11.39 -0.57 -2.49
CA PHE A 28 11.82 -0.36 -3.85
C PHE A 28 10.93 0.70 -4.47
N ASP A 29 11.55 1.74 -5.02
CA ASP A 29 10.86 2.67 -5.92
C ASP A 29 10.59 1.89 -7.20
N PHE A 30 9.37 1.36 -7.29
CA PHE A 30 9.00 0.42 -8.32
C PHE A 30 7.74 0.92 -8.99
N PRO A 31 7.90 1.74 -10.05
CA PRO A 31 6.80 2.35 -10.75
C PRO A 31 6.07 1.31 -11.61
N LEU A 32 5.21 0.54 -10.95
CA LEU A 32 4.42 -0.51 -11.56
C LEU A 32 3.01 -0.05 -11.86
N GLU A 33 2.52 -0.40 -13.04
CA GLU A 33 1.10 -0.36 -13.32
C GLU A 33 0.39 -1.44 -12.49
N ALA A 34 -0.67 -1.03 -11.83
CA ALA A 34 -1.48 -1.89 -10.98
C ALA A 34 -2.95 -1.54 -11.12
N PHE A 35 -3.78 -2.49 -10.76
CA PHE A 35 -5.23 -2.31 -10.74
C PHE A 35 -5.72 -2.40 -9.31
N VAL A 36 -6.54 -1.44 -8.89
CA VAL A 36 -7.09 -1.37 -7.54
C VAL A 36 -8.59 -1.57 -7.60
N GLU A 37 -9.08 -2.50 -6.78
CA GLU A 37 -10.50 -2.70 -6.54
C GLU A 37 -10.82 -2.43 -5.07
N GLY A 38 -11.84 -1.64 -4.82
CA GLY A 38 -12.22 -1.26 -3.47
C GLY A 38 -13.70 -0.98 -3.32
N SER A 39 -14.06 -0.52 -2.12
CA SER A 39 -15.38 0.01 -1.83
C SER A 39 -15.25 1.39 -1.20
N LEU A 40 -16.01 2.34 -1.73
CA LEU A 40 -16.12 3.70 -1.20
C LEU A 40 -16.91 3.68 0.10
N ALA A 41 -16.89 4.80 0.84
CA ALA A 41 -17.65 4.96 2.08
C ALA A 41 -19.17 4.74 1.86
N ASP A 42 -19.68 5.09 0.68
CA ASP A 42 -21.08 4.92 0.29
C ASP A 42 -21.44 3.47 -0.11
N GLY A 43 -20.51 2.53 0.04
CA GLY A 43 -20.70 1.12 -0.33
C GLY A 43 -20.52 0.81 -1.82
N ASN A 44 -20.44 1.84 -2.66
CA ASN A 44 -20.17 1.70 -4.09
C ASN A 44 -18.79 1.05 -4.33
N LYS A 45 -18.76 0.02 -5.18
CA LYS A 45 -17.51 -0.61 -5.60
C LYS A 45 -16.88 0.21 -6.71
N PHE A 46 -15.56 0.36 -6.65
CA PHE A 46 -14.79 1.03 -7.70
C PHE A 46 -13.67 0.12 -8.19
N LYS A 47 -13.24 0.42 -9.41
CA LYS A 47 -12.11 -0.23 -10.06
C LYS A 47 -11.31 0.84 -10.78
N GLU A 48 -10.01 0.90 -10.53
CA GLU A 48 -9.16 1.97 -11.02
C GLU A 48 -7.78 1.45 -11.40
N GLU A 49 -7.27 1.90 -12.54
CA GLU A 49 -5.87 1.71 -12.93
C GLU A 49 -5.01 2.77 -12.25
N THR A 50 -3.92 2.35 -11.63
CA THR A 50 -3.00 3.22 -10.91
C THR A 50 -1.55 2.84 -11.21
N ARG A 51 -0.64 3.74 -10.83
CA ARG A 51 0.80 3.49 -10.84
C ARG A 51 1.32 3.53 -9.42
N LEU A 52 1.94 2.43 -8.99
CA LEU A 52 2.62 2.37 -7.71
C LEU A 52 3.80 3.34 -7.70
N GLU A 53 4.01 4.04 -6.60
CA GLU A 53 5.23 4.81 -6.39
C GLU A 53 6.30 3.94 -5.73
N ASN A 54 5.90 3.22 -4.67
CA ASN A 54 6.76 2.27 -3.99
C ASN A 54 5.97 1.11 -3.39
N ILE A 55 6.66 -0.02 -3.23
CA ILE A 55 6.11 -1.25 -2.66
C ILE A 55 7.15 -1.93 -1.77
N SER A 56 6.68 -2.58 -0.71
CA SER A 56 7.42 -3.53 0.11
C SER A 56 6.56 -4.75 0.41
N SER A 57 7.09 -5.73 1.16
CA SER A 57 6.31 -6.92 1.54
C SER A 57 5.09 -6.56 2.40
N GLY A 58 5.19 -5.52 3.23
CA GLY A 58 4.14 -5.09 4.15
C GLY A 58 3.18 -4.01 3.65
N GLY A 59 3.42 -3.39 2.48
CA GLY A 59 2.54 -2.34 1.98
C GLY A 59 2.97 -1.69 0.67
N ALA A 60 2.11 -0.79 0.18
CA ALA A 60 2.37 0.00 -1.02
C ALA A 60 1.90 1.44 -0.85
N TYR A 61 2.43 2.29 -1.71
CA TYR A 61 2.10 3.71 -1.81
C TYR A 61 1.84 4.06 -3.28
N PHE A 62 0.71 4.71 -3.53
CA PHE A 62 0.24 5.05 -4.88
C PHE A 62 -0.83 6.14 -4.82
N SER A 63 -1.16 6.71 -5.97
CA SER A 63 -2.21 7.71 -6.11
C SER A 63 -3.52 7.10 -6.60
N LEU A 64 -4.65 7.60 -6.11
CA LEU A 64 -5.99 7.25 -6.55
C LEU A 64 -6.83 8.51 -6.77
N ASP A 65 -7.68 8.50 -7.79
CA ASP A 65 -8.76 9.47 -7.98
C ASP A 65 -10.00 9.13 -7.15
N SER A 66 -10.20 7.85 -6.85
CA SER A 66 -11.29 7.38 -6.03
C SER A 66 -11.15 7.88 -4.59
N GLY A 67 -12.20 8.52 -4.06
CA GLY A 67 -12.26 9.07 -2.70
C GLY A 67 -12.32 8.00 -1.61
N VAL A 68 -11.19 7.33 -1.37
CA VAL A 68 -11.03 6.34 -0.30
C VAL A 68 -10.81 7.03 1.05
N VAL A 69 -11.19 6.35 2.13
CA VAL A 69 -10.99 6.81 3.50
C VAL A 69 -9.98 5.93 4.22
N VAL A 70 -9.44 6.38 5.36
CA VAL A 70 -8.59 5.53 6.22
C VAL A 70 -9.43 4.36 6.75
N GLY A 71 -8.91 3.14 6.66
CA GLY A 71 -9.62 1.91 7.03
C GLY A 71 -10.36 1.22 5.87
N SER A 72 -10.44 1.83 4.69
CA SER A 72 -10.97 1.19 3.48
C SER A 72 -10.18 -0.08 3.11
N LYS A 73 -10.90 -1.15 2.79
CA LYS A 73 -10.32 -2.40 2.29
C LYS A 73 -10.14 -2.30 0.78
N LEU A 74 -8.90 -2.51 0.33
CA LEU A 74 -8.52 -2.47 -1.09
C LEU A 74 -7.91 -3.80 -1.50
N ASN A 75 -8.13 -4.19 -2.76
CA ASN A 75 -7.41 -5.27 -3.42
C ASN A 75 -6.56 -4.67 -4.52
N LEU A 76 -5.26 -4.89 -4.45
CA LEU A 76 -4.28 -4.51 -5.45
C LEU A 76 -4.01 -5.71 -6.35
N TYR A 77 -3.97 -5.50 -7.66
CA TYR A 77 -3.62 -6.51 -8.65
C TYR A 77 -2.44 -6.00 -9.47
N ILE A 78 -1.32 -6.72 -9.41
CA ILE A 78 -0.11 -6.40 -10.14
C ILE A 78 0.08 -7.47 -11.22
N GLU A 79 0.33 -7.07 -12.46
CA GLU A 79 0.67 -8.01 -13.52
C GLU A 79 2.10 -8.51 -13.34
N LEU A 80 2.28 -9.83 -13.37
CA LEU A 80 3.59 -10.45 -13.29
C LEU A 80 4.20 -10.53 -14.70
N PRO A 81 5.46 -10.10 -14.88
CA PRO A 81 6.20 -10.30 -16.13
C PRO A 81 6.19 -11.78 -16.57
N GLU A 82 6.06 -12.03 -17.86
CA GLU A 82 5.97 -13.40 -18.40
C GLU A 82 7.19 -14.27 -18.04
N LYS A 83 8.37 -13.65 -17.94
CA LYS A 83 9.61 -14.32 -17.51
C LYS A 83 9.57 -14.82 -16.06
N LEU A 84 8.80 -14.16 -15.19
CA LEU A 84 8.60 -14.58 -13.79
C LEU A 84 7.46 -15.58 -13.64
N ALA A 85 6.65 -15.76 -14.68
CA ALA A 85 5.45 -16.56 -14.64
C ALA A 85 5.52 -17.77 -15.59
N ASP A 86 6.72 -18.19 -15.98
CA ASP A 86 6.97 -19.33 -16.89
C ASP A 86 6.13 -19.25 -18.18
N GLY A 87 6.03 -18.06 -18.77
CA GLY A 87 5.23 -17.81 -19.98
C GLY A 87 3.71 -17.75 -19.76
N LYS A 88 3.24 -17.87 -18.51
CA LYS A 88 1.82 -17.72 -18.17
C LYS A 88 1.53 -16.26 -17.82
N ARG A 89 0.35 -15.76 -18.21
CA ARG A 89 -0.13 -14.45 -17.75
C ARG A 89 -0.71 -14.59 -16.35
N LEU A 90 0.06 -14.20 -15.34
CA LEU A 90 -0.33 -14.25 -13.93
C LEU A 90 -0.47 -12.84 -13.35
N LYS A 91 -1.37 -12.69 -12.37
CA LYS A 91 -1.53 -11.47 -11.58
C LYS A 91 -1.31 -11.80 -10.12
N LEU A 92 -0.58 -10.94 -9.42
CA LEU A 92 -0.48 -10.96 -7.97
C LEU A 92 -1.63 -10.14 -7.40
N ARG A 93 -2.59 -10.80 -6.74
CA ARG A 93 -3.65 -10.16 -5.96
C ARG A 93 -3.19 -10.02 -4.51
N ILE A 94 -3.27 -8.81 -3.97
CA ILE A 94 -2.89 -8.47 -2.60
C ILE A 94 -4.02 -7.69 -1.94
N GLY A 95 -4.56 -8.19 -0.85
CA GLY A 95 -5.52 -7.45 -0.03
C GLY A 95 -4.82 -6.56 1.00
N GLY A 96 -5.37 -5.38 1.24
CA GLY A 96 -4.82 -4.44 2.22
C GLY A 96 -5.85 -3.45 2.75
N ILE A 97 -5.40 -2.67 3.73
CA ILE A 97 -6.19 -1.63 4.38
C ILE A 97 -5.46 -0.29 4.22
N THR A 98 -6.19 0.76 3.87
CA THR A 98 -5.66 2.12 3.82
C THR A 98 -5.28 2.59 5.24
N VAL A 99 -4.03 2.98 5.43
CA VAL A 99 -3.50 3.40 6.75
C VAL A 99 -3.19 4.89 6.81
N ARG A 100 -2.99 5.53 5.65
CA ARG A 100 -2.70 6.96 5.56
C ARG A 100 -3.17 7.49 4.22
N LEU A 101 -3.70 8.70 4.26
CA LEU A 101 -4.06 9.48 3.09
C LEU A 101 -3.27 10.78 3.14
N GLU A 102 -2.77 11.23 2.01
CA GLU A 102 -2.23 12.58 1.86
C GLU A 102 -3.27 13.50 1.24
N LYS A 103 -2.98 14.80 1.27
CA LYS A 103 -3.86 15.77 0.61
C LYS A 103 -3.72 15.58 -0.90
N PRO A 104 -4.82 15.65 -1.65
CA PRO A 104 -4.73 15.68 -3.10
C PRO A 104 -3.89 16.87 -3.56
N ASP A 105 -3.20 16.69 -4.68
CA ASP A 105 -2.40 17.78 -5.26
C ASP A 105 -3.31 18.97 -5.60
N LYS A 106 -2.78 20.20 -5.51
CA LYS A 106 -3.56 21.40 -5.88
C LYS A 106 -3.97 21.42 -7.35
N LYS A 107 -3.29 20.62 -8.20
CA LYS A 107 -3.52 20.55 -9.65
C LYS A 107 -4.36 19.36 -10.10
N SER A 108 -4.47 18.31 -9.31
CA SER A 108 -5.17 17.07 -9.70
C SER A 108 -6.02 16.52 -8.56
N LYS A 109 -7.06 15.75 -8.89
CA LYS A 109 -7.89 15.08 -7.88
C LYS A 109 -7.20 13.84 -7.29
N HIS A 110 -5.98 13.53 -7.74
CA HIS A 110 -5.19 12.40 -7.27
C HIS A 110 -4.87 12.58 -5.78
N GLN A 111 -5.37 11.65 -4.98
CA GLN A 111 -5.04 11.51 -3.57
C GLN A 111 -3.98 10.43 -3.40
N ASN A 112 -2.89 10.73 -2.70
CA ASN A 112 -1.92 9.70 -2.38
C ASN A 112 -2.38 8.85 -1.19
N VAL A 113 -2.25 7.54 -1.36
CA VAL A 113 -2.78 6.53 -0.45
C VAL A 113 -1.68 5.57 -0.07
N ALA A 114 -1.50 5.37 1.24
CA ALA A 114 -0.66 4.30 1.76
C ALA A 114 -1.54 3.14 2.24
N VAL A 115 -1.21 1.94 1.76
CA VAL A 115 -1.91 0.70 2.10
C VAL A 115 -0.96 -0.21 2.85
N ARG A 116 -1.46 -0.80 3.95
CA ARG A 116 -0.80 -1.92 4.63
C ARG A 116 -1.41 -3.22 4.12
N PHE A 117 -0.56 -4.13 3.67
CA PHE A 117 -0.99 -5.44 3.20
C PHE A 117 -1.41 -6.34 4.37
N SER A 118 -2.27 -7.30 4.05
CA SER A 118 -2.66 -8.38 4.96
C SER A 118 -2.12 -9.69 4.40
N ASP A 119 -1.26 -10.36 5.17
CA ASP A 119 -0.50 -11.54 4.73
C ASP A 119 -1.39 -12.68 4.24
N ASP A 120 -2.60 -12.81 4.78
CA ASP A 120 -3.57 -13.84 4.41
C ASP A 120 -4.20 -13.62 3.02
N LEU A 121 -3.97 -12.48 2.39
CA LEU A 121 -4.64 -12.06 1.15
C LEU A 121 -3.69 -12.00 -0.06
N PHE A 122 -2.48 -12.54 0.05
CA PHE A 122 -1.56 -12.68 -1.08
C PHE A 122 -1.91 -13.92 -1.89
N LYS A 123 -2.33 -13.73 -3.14
CA LYS A 123 -2.69 -14.81 -4.05
C LYS A 123 -2.18 -14.54 -5.45
N VAL A 124 -1.43 -15.47 -6.03
CA VAL A 124 -1.14 -15.47 -7.46
C VAL A 124 -2.34 -16.08 -8.18
N VAL A 125 -2.97 -15.30 -9.06
CA VAL A 125 -4.16 -15.69 -9.80
C VAL A 125 -3.89 -15.64 -11.30
N PRO A 126 -4.50 -16.53 -12.11
CA PRO A 126 -4.42 -16.43 -13.56
C PRO A 126 -5.03 -15.10 -14.04
N ALA A 127 -4.33 -14.41 -14.93
CA ALA A 127 -4.90 -13.26 -15.63
C ALA A 127 -5.96 -13.78 -16.61
N LYS A 128 -7.26 -13.61 -16.30
CA LYS A 128 -8.31 -13.86 -17.30
C LYS A 128 -8.09 -12.89 -18.47
N LYS A 129 -8.12 -13.39 -19.71
CA LYS A 129 -8.09 -12.54 -20.91
C LYS A 129 -9.24 -11.54 -20.81
N THR A 130 -8.94 -10.26 -20.65
CA THR A 130 -9.90 -9.20 -21.00
C THR A 130 -10.14 -9.37 -22.49
N PRO A 131 -11.39 -9.59 -22.96
CA PRO A 131 -11.65 -9.59 -24.38
C PRO A 131 -11.25 -8.20 -24.90
N LYS A 132 -10.33 -8.15 -25.87
CA LYS A 132 -10.12 -6.93 -26.66
C LYS A 132 -11.50 -6.57 -27.22
N LYS A 133 -12.03 -5.40 -26.86
CA LYS A 133 -13.10 -4.80 -27.66
C LYS A 133 -12.50 -4.62 -29.06
N GLN A 134 -13.03 -5.40 -30.02
CA GLN A 134 -12.82 -5.20 -31.45
C GLN A 134 -13.47 -3.88 -31.88
#